data_AF-A0A416DH22-F1
#
_entry.id   AF-A0A416DH22-F1
#
_cell.length_a   1.000
_cell.length_b   1.000
_cell.length_c   1.000
_cell.angle_alpha   90.00
_cell.angle_beta   90.00
_cell.angle_gamma   90.00
#
_symmetry.space_group_name_H-M   'P 1'
#
loop_
_entity.id
_entity.type
_entity.pdbx_description
1 polymer ?
#
loop_
_entity_poly.entity_id
_entity_poly.type
_entity_poly.pdbx_seq_one_letter_code
_entity_poly.pdbx_strand_id
1 'polypeptide(L)'
;MTEVICAALTGFCAIVCAAIASQASKREKREKEEQERINRRAEQRAKEGRLQLAMIDANCKLTVGVAMALKRGHCNGEVEQGLAAVQKTQREYEQFLEGIGIDHITR
;
A
#
# COMPACT_ATOMS: atom_id res chain seq x y z
N MET A 1 28.15 -14.06 55.22
CA MET A 1 27.20 -12.95 54.96
C MET A 1 27.38 -12.34 53.57
N THR A 2 28.62 -12.10 53.11
CA THR A 2 28.93 -11.56 51.78
C THR A 2 28.40 -12.41 50.62
N GLU A 3 28.49 -13.74 50.69
CA GLU A 3 27.99 -14.61 49.61
C GLU A 3 26.47 -14.59 49.46
N VAL A 4 25.73 -14.52 50.57
CA VAL A 4 24.26 -14.42 50.57
C VAL A 4 23.80 -13.09 49.96
N ILE A 5 24.51 -12.00 50.28
CA ILE A 5 24.24 -10.67 49.70
C ILE A 5 24.54 -10.66 48.20
N CYS A 6 25.63 -11.30 47.77
CA CYS A 6 26.00 -11.39 46.36
C CYS A 6 24.96 -12.20 45.56
N ALA A 7 24.54 -13.36 46.07
CA ALA A 7 23.52 -14.20 45.43
C ALA A 7 22.16 -13.48 45.31
N ALA A 8 21.75 -12.74 46.34
CA ALA A 8 20.52 -11.94 46.31
C ALA A 8 20.58 -10.81 45.26
N LEU A 9 21.70 -10.12 45.15
CA LEU A 9 21.91 -9.07 44.13
C LEU A 9 21.88 -9.63 42.71
N THR A 10 22.54 -10.77 42.45
CA THR A 10 22.52 -11.41 41.13
C THR A 10 21.12 -11.88 40.74
N GLY A 11 20.37 -12.46 41.68
CA GLY A 11 18.98 -12.86 41.46
C GLY A 11 18.07 -11.67 41.13
N PHE A 12 18.21 -10.56 41.85
CA PHE A 12 17.47 -9.33 41.58
C PHE A 12 17.78 -8.76 40.19
N CYS A 13 19.07 -8.66 39.82
CA CYS A 13 19.49 -8.20 38.50
C CYS A 13 18.93 -9.09 37.37
N ALA A 14 18.93 -10.41 37.53
CA ALA A 14 18.38 -11.33 36.54
C ALA A 14 16.88 -11.12 36.32
N ILE A 15 16.11 -10.89 37.39
CA ILE A 15 14.66 -10.61 37.31
C ILE A 15 14.41 -9.28 36.59
N VAL A 16 15.17 -8.24 36.91
CA VAL A 16 15.06 -6.92 36.24
C VAL A 16 15.39 -7.03 34.75
N CYS A 17 16.47 -7.72 34.39
CA CYS A 17 16.85 -7.95 32.99
C CYS A 17 15.76 -8.72 32.23
N ALA A 18 15.18 -9.77 32.83
CA ALA A 18 14.10 -10.54 32.23
C ALA A 18 12.84 -9.70 32.03
N ALA A 19 12.50 -8.84 33.00
CA ALA A 19 11.37 -7.93 32.89
C ALA A 19 11.55 -6.92 31.73
N ILE A 20 12.74 -6.30 31.61
CA ILE A 20 13.07 -5.38 30.51
C ILE A 20 13.01 -6.09 29.16
N ALA A 21 13.63 -7.28 29.04
CA ALA A 21 13.60 -8.07 27.80
C ALA A 21 12.17 -8.45 27.39
N SER A 22 11.32 -8.82 28.37
CA SER A 22 9.92 -9.14 28.09
C SER A 22 9.13 -7.94 27.57
N GLN A 23 9.39 -6.73 28.09
CA GLN A 23 8.75 -5.50 27.62
C GLN A 23 9.26 -5.06 26.25
N ALA A 24 10.57 -5.16 26.02
CA ALA A 24 11.19 -4.90 24.72
C ALA A 24 10.60 -5.81 23.63
N SER A 25 10.47 -7.12 23.90
CA SER A 25 9.89 -8.06 22.93
C SER A 25 8.43 -7.76 22.57
N LYS A 26 7.61 -7.32 23.55
CA LYS A 26 6.22 -6.90 23.30
C LYS A 26 6.16 -5.61 22.49
N ARG A 27 7.07 -4.67 22.77
CA ARG A 27 7.16 -3.40 22.03
C ARG A 27 7.58 -3.62 20.59
N GLU A 28 8.60 -4.45 20.37
CA GLU A 28 9.09 -4.80 19.04
C GLU A 28 8.00 -5.47 18.19
N LYS A 29 7.19 -6.37 18.77
CA LYS A 29 6.04 -6.97 18.08
C LYS A 29 5.00 -5.93 17.65
N ARG A 30 4.65 -5.00 18.56
CA ARG A 30 3.71 -3.92 18.25
C ARG A 30 4.24 -2.97 17.18
N GLU A 31 5.52 -2.61 17.26
CA GLU A 31 6.18 -1.76 16.26
C GLU A 31 6.24 -2.45 14.90
N LYS A 32 6.50 -3.76 14.86
CA LYS A 32 6.45 -4.56 13.62
C LYS A 32 5.03 -4.59 13.02
N GLU A 33 4.01 -4.88 13.82
CA GLU A 33 2.61 -4.89 13.38
C GLU A 33 2.16 -3.51 12.87
N GLU A 34 2.57 -2.43 13.55
CA GLU A 34 2.30 -1.06 13.12
C GLU A 34 3.03 -0.73 11.81
N GLN A 35 4.31 -1.08 11.70
CA GLN A 35 5.10 -0.87 10.49
C GLN A 35 4.53 -1.64 9.30
N GLU A 36 4.09 -2.88 9.49
CA GLU A 36 3.43 -3.68 8.45
C GLU A 36 2.14 -3.01 7.97
N ARG A 37 1.33 -2.46 8.88
CA ARG A 37 0.12 -1.71 8.51
C ARG A 37 0.45 -0.44 7.73
N ILE A 38 1.50 0.29 8.13
CA ILE A 38 1.96 1.50 7.42
C ILE A 38 2.46 1.12 6.02
N ASN A 39 3.28 0.08 5.91
CA ASN A 39 3.82 -0.41 4.65
C ASN A 39 2.70 -0.85 3.71
N ARG A 40 1.72 -1.65 4.19
CA ARG A 40 0.57 -2.08 3.39
C ARG A 40 -0.23 -0.88 2.85
N ARG A 41 -0.46 0.15 3.67
CA ARG A 41 -1.13 1.39 3.25
C ARG A 41 -0.29 2.19 2.24
N ALA A 42 1.02 2.20 2.38
CA ALA A 42 1.92 2.87 1.44
C ALA A 42 1.91 2.15 0.08
N GLU A 43 1.96 0.82 0.08
CA GLU A 43 1.86 0.00 -1.13
C GLU A 43 0.51 0.17 -1.84
N GLN A 44 -0.59 0.17 -1.09
CA GLN A 44 -1.93 0.44 -1.64
C GLN A 44 -1.98 1.81 -2.34
N ARG A 45 -1.50 2.87 -1.69
CA ARG A 45 -1.42 4.21 -2.29
C ARG A 45 -0.54 4.26 -3.53
N ALA A 46 0.60 3.57 -3.52
CA ALA A 46 1.48 3.50 -4.68
C ALA A 46 0.85 2.72 -5.84
N LYS A 47 0.04 1.69 -5.57
CA LYS A 47 -0.73 0.97 -6.59
C LYS A 47 -1.84 1.85 -7.17
N GLU A 48 -2.61 2.51 -6.31
CA GLU A 48 -3.66 3.45 -6.70
C GLU A 48 -3.11 4.57 -7.58
N GLY A 49 -2.01 5.21 -7.17
CA GLY A 49 -1.39 6.30 -7.94
C GLY A 49 -0.93 5.86 -9.33
N ARG A 50 -0.45 4.63 -9.49
CA ARG A 50 -0.08 4.07 -10.81
C ARG A 50 -1.31 3.86 -11.70
N LEU A 51 -2.41 3.35 -11.15
CA LEU A 51 -3.64 3.17 -11.90
C LEU A 51 -4.26 4.51 -12.30
N GLN A 52 -4.26 5.50 -11.41
CA GLN A 52 -4.71 6.86 -11.72
C GLN A 52 -3.86 7.49 -12.82
N LEU A 53 -2.53 7.33 -12.78
CA LEU A 53 -1.66 7.82 -13.83
C LEU A 53 -1.94 7.15 -15.19
N ALA A 54 -2.22 5.84 -15.19
CA ALA A 54 -2.62 5.12 -16.40
C ALA A 54 -3.96 5.62 -16.97
N MET A 55 -4.95 5.92 -16.12
CA MET A 55 -6.21 6.53 -16.54
C MET A 55 -6.00 7.93 -17.15
N ILE A 56 -5.12 8.74 -16.55
CA ILE A 56 -4.77 10.07 -17.09
C ILE A 56 -4.13 9.92 -18.47
N ASP A 57 -3.16 9.02 -18.63
CA ASP A 57 -2.52 8.75 -19.94
C ASP A 57 -3.54 8.29 -20.99
N ALA A 58 -4.43 7.37 -20.64
CA ALA A 58 -5.50 6.90 -21.53
C ALA A 58 -6.44 8.04 -21.95
N ASN A 59 -6.82 8.91 -21.00
CA ASN A 59 -7.67 10.07 -21.29
C ASN A 59 -6.96 11.10 -22.18
N CYS A 60 -5.66 11.34 -21.96
CA CYS A 60 -4.83 12.17 -22.83
C CYS A 60 -4.78 11.61 -24.26
N LYS A 61 -4.59 10.30 -24.42
CA LYS A 61 -4.61 9.63 -25.73
C LYS A 61 -5.94 9.80 -26.44
N LEU A 62 -7.06 9.59 -25.73
CA LEU A 62 -8.39 9.83 -26.29
C LEU A 62 -8.60 11.30 -26.69
N THR A 63 -8.18 12.25 -25.84
CA THR A 63 -8.29 13.68 -26.12
C THR A 63 -7.53 14.06 -27.38
N VAL A 64 -6.30 13.55 -27.55
CA VAL A 64 -5.51 13.77 -28.77
C VAL A 64 -6.20 13.12 -29.97
N GLY A 65 -6.69 11.88 -29.85
CA GLY A 65 -7.41 11.20 -30.92
C GLY A 65 -8.65 11.97 -31.39
N VAL A 66 -9.42 12.53 -30.45
CA VAL A 66 -10.59 13.39 -30.75
C VAL A 66 -10.15 14.67 -31.46
N ALA A 67 -9.11 15.35 -30.96
CA ALA A 67 -8.58 16.56 -31.59
C ALA A 67 -8.10 16.30 -33.04
N MET A 68 -7.47 15.15 -33.27
CA MET A 68 -7.00 14.75 -34.60
C MET A 68 -8.15 14.39 -35.54
N ALA A 69 -9.19 13.72 -35.05
CA ALA A 69 -10.40 13.45 -35.82
C ALA A 69 -11.10 14.76 -36.25
N LEU A 70 -11.21 15.73 -35.34
CA LEU A 70 -11.75 17.06 -35.65
C LEU A 70 -10.91 17.80 -36.69
N LYS A 71 -9.58 17.79 -36.54
CA LYS A 71 -8.66 18.45 -37.48
C LYS A 71 -8.71 17.84 -38.89
N ARG A 72 -8.88 16.51 -38.98
CA ARG A 72 -8.90 15.78 -40.26
C ARG A 72 -10.29 15.72 -40.90
N GLY A 73 -11.36 15.89 -40.12
CA GLY A 73 -12.74 15.74 -40.57
C GLY A 73 -13.23 14.29 -40.68
N HIS A 74 -12.43 13.31 -40.26
CA HIS A 74 -12.80 11.90 -40.20
C HIS A 74 -12.03 11.14 -39.09
N CYS A 75 -12.60 10.03 -38.60
CA CYS A 75 -11.93 9.15 -37.65
C CYS A 75 -10.95 8.21 -38.37
N ASN A 76 -9.74 8.06 -37.80
CA ASN A 76 -8.66 7.21 -38.34
C ASN A 76 -8.22 6.09 -37.39
N GLY A 77 -9.05 5.70 -36.41
CA GLY A 77 -8.69 4.68 -35.42
C GLY A 77 -8.05 5.21 -34.14
N GLU A 78 -7.57 6.47 -34.13
CA GLU A 78 -6.95 7.08 -32.94
C GLU A 78 -7.98 7.28 -31.80
N VAL A 79 -9.23 7.62 -32.13
CA VAL A 79 -10.32 7.76 -31.17
C VAL A 79 -10.68 6.41 -30.57
N GLU A 80 -10.80 5.38 -31.40
CA GLU A 80 -11.13 4.02 -31.01
C GLU A 80 -10.04 3.41 -30.11
N GLN A 81 -8.76 3.66 -30.42
CA GLN A 81 -7.64 3.26 -29.58
C GLN A 81 -7.67 3.97 -28.22
N GLY A 82 -7.92 5.28 -28.21
CA GLY A 82 -8.08 6.04 -26.97
C GLY A 82 -9.24 5.54 -26.12
N LEU A 83 -10.39 5.24 -26.75
CA LEU A 83 -11.57 4.74 -26.08
C LEU A 83 -11.32 3.35 -25.47
N ALA A 84 -10.69 2.46 -26.22
CA ALA A 84 -10.30 1.14 -25.74
C ALA A 84 -9.32 1.24 -24.56
N ALA A 85 -8.37 2.17 -24.60
CA ALA A 85 -7.44 2.42 -23.50
C ALA A 85 -8.17 2.90 -22.24
N VAL A 86 -9.08 3.88 -22.37
CA VAL A 86 -9.89 4.39 -21.25
C VAL A 86 -10.71 3.27 -20.61
N GLN A 87 -11.45 2.51 -21.42
CA GLN A 87 -12.27 1.39 -20.95
C GLN A 87 -11.43 0.33 -20.22
N LYS A 88 -10.22 0.03 -20.73
CA LYS A 88 -9.31 -0.91 -20.08
C LYS A 88 -8.87 -0.38 -18.71
N THR A 89 -8.36 0.85 -18.64
CA THR A 89 -7.86 1.42 -17.39
C THR A 89 -8.96 1.64 -16.36
N GLN A 90 -10.18 1.94 -16.80
CA GLN A 90 -11.34 2.05 -15.93
C GLN A 90 -11.68 0.71 -15.28
N ARG A 91 -11.72 -0.38 -16.05
CA ARG A 91 -11.93 -1.73 -15.49
C ARG A 91 -10.83 -2.13 -14.50
N GLU A 92 -9.57 -1.83 -14.81
CA GLU A 92 -8.45 -2.11 -13.91
C GLU A 92 -8.58 -1.32 -12.58
N TYR A 93 -9.06 -0.08 -12.64
CA TYR A 93 -9.32 0.74 -11.46
C TYR A 93 -10.52 0.22 -10.65
N GLU A 94 -11.62 -0.15 -11.30
CA GLU A 94 -12.79 -0.76 -10.66
C GLU A 94 -12.43 -2.05 -9.93
N GLN A 95 -11.68 -2.95 -10.58
CA GLN A 95 -11.19 -4.19 -9.95
C GLN A 95 -10.29 -3.92 -8.74
N PHE A 96 -9.50 -2.84 -8.78
CA PHE A 96 -8.70 -2.43 -7.63
C PHE A 96 -9.56 -1.98 -6.45
N LEU A 97 -10.61 -1.18 -6.70
CA LEU A 97 -11.55 -0.73 -5.67
C LEU A 97 -12.35 -1.90 -5.09
N GLU A 98 -12.83 -2.82 -5.93
CA GLU A 98 -13.50 -4.05 -5.49
C GLU A 98 -12.58 -4.89 -4.59
N GLY A 99 -11.30 -5.03 -4.98
CA GLY A 99 -10.30 -5.73 -4.17
C GLY A 99 -10.09 -5.08 -2.79
N ILE A 100 -10.06 -3.75 -2.71
CA ILE A 100 -10.00 -3.03 -1.43
C ILE A 100 -11.26 -3.26 -0.60
N GLY A 101 -12.44 -3.24 -1.23
CA GLY A 101 -13.72 -3.48 -0.59
C GLY A 101 -13.79 -4.87 0.05
N ILE A 102 -13.37 -5.90 -0.68
CA ILE A 102 -13.31 -7.29 -0.17
C ILE A 102 -12.32 -7.41 1.00
N ASP A 103 -11.14 -6.78 0.92
CA ASP A 103 -10.14 -6.78 2.00
C ASP A 103 -10.67 -6.10 3.27
N HIS A 104 -11.54 -5.09 3.14
CA HIS A 104 -12.19 -4.43 4.29
C HIS A 104 -13.34 -5.25 4.89
N ILE A 105 -14.08 -6.03 4.09
CA ILE A 105 -15.20 -6.87 4.58
C ILE A 105 -14.71 -8.16 5.24
N THR A 106 -13.61 -8.73 4.74
CA THR A 106 -13.07 -10.02 5.21
C THR A 106 -12.23 -9.90 6.48
N ARG A 107 -11.92 -8.67 6.92
CA ARG A 107 -11.06 -8.36 8.06
C ARG A 107 -11.87 -8.03 9.31
#